data_AF-A0A1F4X5M0-F1
#
_entry.id   AF-A0A1F4X5M0-F1
#
_cell.length_a   1.000
_cell.length_b   1.000
_cell.length_c   1.000
_cell.angle_alpha   90.00
_cell.angle_beta   90.00
_cell.angle_gamma   90.00
#
_symmetry.space_group_name_H-M   'P 1'
#
loop_
_entity.id
_entity.type
_entity.pdbx_description
1 polymer ?
#
loop_
_entity_poly.entity_id
_entity_poly.type
_entity_poly.pdbx_seq_one_letter_code
_entity_poly.pdbx_strand_id
1 'polypeptide(L)'
;MISISETAKENSTIIFDVSFTDEDDADVTPESIAWTLVDSQDNVINSRDGVSVSVPAPTVSIVLTGDDLQIQTSERYQKKVYRYLIVEAIYNSDAGDGLSITESIRFKVENLIHLV
;
A
#
# COMPACT_ATOMS: atom_id res chain seq x y z
N MET A 1 -3.41 2.43 -14.45
CA MET A 1 -4.52 2.07 -13.51
C MET A 1 -4.04 1.01 -12.51
N ILE A 2 -4.48 1.01 -11.25
CA ILE A 2 -4.03 0.06 -10.19
C ILE A 2 -5.21 -0.79 -9.64
N SER A 3 -5.01 -2.09 -9.33
CA SER A 3 -6.03 -3.02 -8.78
C SER A 3 -5.45 -3.93 -7.68
N ILE A 4 -6.17 -4.11 -6.56
CA ILE A 4 -5.62 -4.68 -5.31
C ILE A 4 -6.68 -5.48 -4.50
N SER A 5 -6.28 -6.52 -3.75
CA SER A 5 -7.14 -7.31 -2.85
C SER A 5 -7.50 -6.63 -1.51
N GLU A 6 -8.70 -6.87 -0.95
CA GLU A 6 -9.34 -5.95 0.01
C GLU A 6 -9.34 -6.34 1.50
N THR A 7 -8.84 -7.53 1.91
CA THR A 7 -8.94 -7.96 3.32
C THR A 7 -7.77 -8.81 3.78
N ALA A 8 -7.15 -8.38 4.88
CA ALA A 8 -6.11 -9.10 5.60
C ALA A 8 -6.61 -9.55 6.97
N LYS A 9 -5.97 -10.56 7.55
CA LYS A 9 -6.17 -10.96 8.95
C LYS A 9 -5.08 -10.36 9.82
N GLU A 10 -5.42 -10.00 11.05
CA GLU A 10 -4.46 -9.53 12.04
C GLU A 10 -3.23 -10.46 12.13
N ASN A 11 -2.04 -9.88 12.18
CA ASN A 11 -0.74 -10.57 12.25
C ASN A 11 -0.46 -11.57 11.10
N SER A 12 -1.21 -11.50 10.00
CA SER A 12 -1.04 -12.39 8.85
C SER A 12 -0.15 -11.76 7.76
N THR A 13 -0.41 -12.07 6.50
CA THR A 13 0.26 -11.51 5.33
C THR A 13 -0.78 -11.15 4.27
N ILE A 14 -0.58 -10.02 3.61
CA ILE A 14 -1.30 -9.63 2.39
C ILE A 14 -0.29 -9.07 1.38
N ILE A 15 -0.54 -9.31 0.11
CA ILE A 15 0.33 -8.88 -1.00
C ILE A 15 -0.48 -7.94 -1.89
N PHE A 16 0.13 -6.81 -2.21
CA PHE A 16 -0.40 -5.78 -3.09
C PHE A 16 0.47 -5.73 -4.35
N ASP A 17 -0.08 -6.14 -5.49
CA ASP A 17 0.59 -5.94 -6.77
C ASP A 17 0.25 -4.54 -7.29
N VAL A 18 1.28 -3.73 -7.49
CA VAL A 18 1.18 -2.35 -7.94
C VAL A 18 1.75 -2.28 -9.35
N SER A 19 0.88 -1.97 -10.32
CA SER A 19 1.24 -1.83 -11.73
C SER A 19 1.23 -0.36 -12.16
N PHE A 20 2.22 0.02 -12.97
CA PHE A 20 2.41 1.37 -13.48
C PHE A 20 2.23 1.37 -14.99
N THR A 21 1.27 2.16 -15.47
CA THR A 21 0.96 2.31 -16.89
C THR A 21 0.86 3.78 -17.26
N ASP A 22 1.19 4.13 -18.50
CA ASP A 22 0.98 5.47 -19.07
C ASP A 22 -0.47 5.68 -19.54
N GLU A 23 -0.70 6.83 -20.19
CA GLU A 23 -1.99 7.23 -20.78
C GLU A 23 -2.51 6.31 -21.88
N ASP A 24 -1.65 5.47 -22.47
CA ASP A 24 -1.96 4.52 -23.53
C ASP A 24 -2.06 3.07 -23.00
N ASP A 25 -2.14 2.90 -21.67
CA ASP A 25 -2.12 1.62 -20.96
C ASP A 25 -0.84 0.80 -21.19
N ALA A 26 0.26 1.42 -21.63
CA ALA A 26 1.54 0.74 -21.78
C ALA A 26 2.31 0.71 -20.44
N ASP A 27 2.98 -0.41 -20.19
CA ASP A 27 3.79 -0.62 -18.99
C ASP A 27 4.93 0.40 -18.88
N VAL A 28 5.00 1.13 -17.76
CA VAL A 28 6.07 2.09 -17.48
C VAL A 28 6.86 1.62 -16.27
N THR A 29 8.19 1.70 -16.35
CA THR A 29 9.05 1.53 -15.16
C THR A 29 9.30 2.90 -14.53
N PRO A 30 8.83 3.16 -13.30
CA PRO A 30 9.14 4.40 -12.60
C PRO A 30 10.65 4.52 -12.29
N GLU A 31 11.15 5.74 -12.18
CA GLU A 31 12.51 6.03 -11.71
C GLU A 31 12.66 5.78 -10.20
N SER A 32 11.60 6.02 -9.44
CA SER A 32 11.54 5.73 -8.01
C SER A 32 10.13 5.36 -7.59
N ILE A 33 10.02 4.49 -6.58
CA ILE A 33 8.75 4.10 -5.95
C ILE A 33 8.96 4.11 -4.43
N ALA A 34 8.05 4.73 -3.71
CA ALA A 34 7.97 4.69 -2.25
C ALA A 34 6.54 4.37 -1.81
N TRP A 35 6.39 3.84 -0.60
CA TRP A 35 5.08 3.58 -0.04
C TRP A 35 5.00 3.85 1.46
N THR A 36 3.80 4.23 1.89
CA THR A 36 3.47 4.56 3.26
C THR A 36 2.23 3.77 3.69
N LEU A 37 2.20 3.30 4.94
CA LEU A 37 1.05 2.62 5.51
C LEU A 37 0.51 3.42 6.69
N VAL A 38 -0.76 3.81 6.62
CA VAL A 38 -1.44 4.57 7.68
C VAL A 38 -2.75 3.93 8.13
N ASP A 39 -3.23 4.32 9.31
CA ASP A 39 -4.60 4.05 9.77
C ASP A 39 -5.60 5.08 9.21
N SER A 40 -6.87 4.99 9.63
CA SER A 40 -7.93 5.93 9.21
C SER A 40 -7.83 7.34 9.79
N GLN A 41 -6.83 7.60 10.62
CA GLN A 41 -6.54 8.88 11.26
C GLN A 41 -5.17 9.41 10.80
N ASP A 42 -4.64 8.88 9.69
CA ASP A 42 -3.35 9.22 9.09
C ASP A 42 -2.13 8.93 9.99
N ASN A 43 -2.27 8.10 11.03
CA ASN A 43 -1.11 7.68 11.81
C ASN A 43 -0.34 6.59 11.06
N VAL A 44 0.98 6.77 10.94
CA VAL A 44 1.89 5.78 10.36
C VAL A 44 1.87 4.49 11.18
N ILE A 45 1.69 3.36 10.49
CA ILE A 45 1.74 2.02 11.05
C ILE A 45 3.16 1.47 10.92
N ASN A 46 3.68 0.90 12.02
CA ASN A 46 4.93 0.13 12.02
C ASN A 46 6.13 0.86 11.37
N SER A 47 6.21 2.19 11.55
CA SER A 47 7.24 3.05 10.94
C SER A 47 7.35 2.93 9.41
N ARG A 48 6.27 2.51 8.74
CA ARG A 48 6.18 2.41 7.28
C ARG A 48 5.83 3.77 6.69
N ASP A 49 6.80 4.65 6.71
CA ASP A 49 6.71 6.01 6.18
C ASP A 49 7.76 6.17 5.07
N GLY A 50 7.32 6.34 3.82
CA GLY A 50 8.19 6.56 2.67
C GLY A 50 9.15 5.38 2.36
N VAL A 51 8.70 4.14 2.56
CA VAL A 51 9.53 2.95 2.34
C VAL A 51 9.86 2.79 0.86
N SER A 52 11.13 2.91 0.50
CA SER A 52 11.56 2.82 -0.90
C SER A 52 11.54 1.37 -1.42
N VAL A 53 11.05 1.19 -2.65
CA VAL A 53 11.21 -0.06 -3.40
C VAL A 53 12.59 -0.05 -4.05
N SER A 54 13.44 -1.02 -3.67
CA SER A 54 14.85 -1.04 -4.09
C SER A 54 15.09 -1.23 -5.59
N VAL A 55 14.17 -1.90 -6.29
CA VAL A 55 14.25 -2.15 -7.73
C VAL A 55 12.90 -1.78 -8.35
N PRO A 56 12.77 -0.59 -8.94
CA PRO A 56 11.57 -0.23 -9.70
C PRO A 56 11.35 -1.18 -10.88
N ALA A 57 10.08 -1.48 -11.14
CA ALA A 57 9.62 -2.31 -12.25
C ALA A 57 8.20 -1.88 -12.64
N PRO A 58 7.71 -2.24 -13.84
CA PRO A 58 6.34 -1.92 -14.24
C PRO A 58 5.27 -2.55 -13.35
N THR A 59 5.62 -3.64 -12.65
CA THR A 59 4.82 -4.19 -11.56
C THR A 59 5.73 -4.56 -10.39
N VAL A 60 5.36 -4.13 -9.19
CA VAL A 60 6.06 -4.45 -7.94
C VAL A 60 5.07 -5.01 -6.91
N SER A 61 5.52 -5.95 -6.08
CA SER A 61 4.72 -6.49 -5.00
C SER A 61 5.11 -5.84 -3.67
N ILE A 62 4.15 -5.18 -3.01
CA ILE A 62 4.29 -4.70 -1.64
C ILE A 62 3.70 -5.75 -0.71
N VAL A 63 4.54 -6.29 0.18
CA VAL A 63 4.15 -7.32 1.14
C VAL A 63 4.01 -6.70 2.52
N LEU A 64 2.80 -6.71 3.06
CA LEU A 64 2.52 -6.31 4.44
C LEU A 64 2.38 -7.56 5.31
N THR A 65 3.05 -7.57 6.46
CA THR A 65 3.07 -8.75 7.33
C THR A 65 3.18 -8.39 8.81
N GLY A 66 2.69 -9.27 9.69
CA GLY A 66 2.90 -9.15 11.14
C GLY A 66 2.43 -7.80 11.67
N ASP A 67 3.37 -7.01 12.22
CA ASP A 67 3.15 -5.69 12.82
C ASP A 67 2.52 -4.66 11.87
N ASP A 68 2.69 -4.82 10.54
CA ASP A 68 1.99 -3.99 9.54
C ASP A 68 0.45 -4.18 9.61
N LEU A 69 0.01 -5.33 10.10
CA LEU A 69 -1.38 -5.76 10.18
C LEU A 69 -1.83 -5.97 11.63
N GLN A 70 -1.06 -5.52 12.61
CA GLN A 70 -1.43 -5.65 14.00
C GLN A 70 -2.57 -4.68 14.35
N ILE A 71 -3.51 -5.14 15.18
CA ILE A 71 -4.54 -4.26 15.75
C ILE A 71 -3.90 -3.41 16.84
N GLN A 72 -4.05 -2.09 16.73
CA GLN A 72 -3.53 -1.19 17.75
C GLN A 72 -4.38 -1.21 19.02
N THR A 73 -3.79 -0.80 20.14
CA THR A 73 -4.49 -0.75 21.44
C THR A 73 -5.77 0.09 21.40
N SER A 74 -5.76 1.21 20.68
CA SER A 74 -6.92 2.09 20.44
C SER A 74 -8.04 1.42 19.65
N GLU A 75 -7.71 0.37 18.89
CA GLU A 75 -8.60 -0.27 17.93
C GLU A 75 -9.16 -1.61 18.41
N ARG A 76 -8.67 -2.12 19.55
CA ARG A 76 -8.95 -3.47 20.08
C ARG A 76 -10.44 -3.84 20.20
N TYR A 77 -11.33 -2.86 20.30
CA TYR A 77 -12.78 -3.06 20.41
C TYR A 77 -13.51 -3.11 19.06
N GLN A 78 -12.80 -2.87 17.96
CA GLN A 78 -13.34 -2.91 16.61
C GLN A 78 -13.15 -4.32 16.04
N LYS A 79 -14.22 -4.90 15.47
CA LYS A 79 -14.16 -6.21 14.79
C LYS A 79 -13.25 -6.21 13.56
N LYS A 80 -13.09 -5.04 12.96
CA LYS A 80 -12.22 -4.78 11.80
C LYS A 80 -11.77 -3.34 11.85
N VAL A 81 -10.58 -3.09 11.34
CA VAL A 81 -9.99 -1.75 11.21
C VAL A 81 -9.67 -1.50 9.76
N TYR A 82 -9.50 -0.22 9.40
CA TYR A 82 -9.08 0.18 8.06
C TYR A 82 -7.63 0.63 8.07
N ARG A 83 -6.95 0.32 6.97
CA ARG A 83 -5.59 0.74 6.67
C ARG A 83 -5.56 1.31 5.26
N TYR A 84 -4.62 2.22 5.02
CA TYR A 84 -4.39 2.84 3.73
C TYR A 84 -2.95 2.57 3.31
N LEU A 85 -2.77 1.88 2.20
CA LEU A 85 -1.48 1.78 1.52
C LEU A 85 -1.43 2.90 0.49
N ILE A 86 -0.49 3.82 0.67
CA ILE A 86 -0.24 4.95 -0.23
C ILE A 86 1.04 4.63 -0.99
N VAL A 87 0.99 4.74 -2.31
CA VAL A 87 2.14 4.53 -3.20
C VAL A 87 2.42 5.81 -3.94
N GLU A 88 3.69 6.21 -3.94
CA GLU A 88 4.19 7.38 -4.62
C GLU A 88 5.30 6.95 -5.59
N ALA A 89 5.31 7.50 -6.79
CA ALA A 89 6.34 7.20 -7.77
C ALA A 89 6.67 8.41 -8.66
N ILE A 90 7.88 8.39 -9.23
CA ILE A 90 8.34 9.34 -10.25
C ILE A 90 8.56 8.55 -11.54
N TYR A 91 8.01 9.00 -12.66
CA TYR A 91 8.09 8.33 -13.96
C TYR A 91 8.17 9.32 -15.12
N ASN A 92 8.51 8.82 -16.30
CA ASN A 92 8.51 9.57 -17.56
C ASN A 92 7.46 8.95 -18.50
N SER A 93 6.74 9.79 -19.25
CA SER A 93 5.85 9.37 -20.35
C SER A 93 5.89 10.39 -21.49
N ASP A 94 5.08 10.19 -22.53
CA ASP A 94 4.95 11.15 -23.63
C ASP A 94 4.41 12.52 -23.16
N ALA A 95 3.75 12.56 -22.00
CA ALA A 95 3.32 13.79 -21.34
C ALA A 95 4.47 14.58 -20.67
N GLY A 96 5.64 13.97 -20.45
CA GLY A 96 6.84 14.63 -19.91
C GLY A 96 7.72 13.75 -19.02
N ASP A 97 8.81 14.33 -18.55
CA ASP A 97 9.79 13.69 -17.66
C ASP A 97 9.62 14.14 -16.20
N GLY A 98 9.96 13.26 -15.25
CA GLY A 98 9.93 13.53 -13.82
C GLY A 98 8.51 13.69 -13.26
N LEU A 99 7.51 13.08 -13.90
CA LEU A 99 6.12 13.15 -13.50
C LEU A 99 5.91 12.39 -12.20
N SER A 100 5.19 13.01 -11.26
CA SER A 100 4.81 12.37 -10.00
C SER A 100 3.44 11.71 -10.12
N ILE A 101 3.32 10.50 -9.59
CA ILE A 101 2.04 9.83 -9.39
C ILE A 101 1.91 9.40 -7.94
N THR A 102 0.74 9.63 -7.35
CA THR A 102 0.38 9.18 -6.01
C THR A 102 -0.95 8.47 -6.11
N GLU A 103 -1.02 7.26 -5.60
CA GLU A 103 -2.26 6.49 -5.51
C GLU A 103 -2.40 5.84 -4.15
N SER A 104 -3.63 5.49 -3.78
CA SER A 104 -3.87 4.82 -2.50
C SER A 104 -4.97 3.78 -2.60
N ILE A 105 -4.87 2.79 -1.71
CA ILE A 105 -5.99 1.89 -1.46
C ILE A 105 -6.31 1.79 0.02
N ARG A 106 -7.61 1.76 0.30
CA ARG A 106 -8.15 1.37 1.60
C ARG A 106 -8.43 -0.14 1.63
N PHE A 107 -7.88 -0.85 2.60
CA PHE A 107 -8.18 -2.26 2.85
C PHE A 107 -8.55 -2.51 4.31
N LYS A 108 -9.13 -3.68 4.59
CA LYS A 108 -9.59 -4.07 5.93
C LYS A 108 -8.58 -5.00 6.57
N VAL A 109 -8.41 -4.87 7.88
CA VAL A 109 -7.76 -5.88 8.73
C VAL A 109 -8.79 -6.44 9.70
N GLU A 110 -9.01 -7.75 9.67
CA GLU A 110 -9.90 -8.46 10.59
C GLU A 110 -9.21 -8.66 11.95
N ASN A 111 -9.87 -8.19 13.02
CA ASN A 111 -9.40 -8.36 14.39
C ASN A 111 -9.75 -9.77 14.88
N LEU A 112 -8.73 -10.62 15.06
CA LEU A 112 -8.94 -12.03 15.38
C LEU A 112 -9.36 -12.24 16.84
N ILE A 113 -9.11 -11.27 17.74
CA ILE A 113 -9.58 -11.32 19.14
C ILE A 113 -11.11 -11.37 19.22
N HIS A 114 -11.83 -10.87 18.21
CA HIS A 114 -13.30 -10.92 18.16
C HIS A 114 -13.85 -12.20 17.50
N LEU A 115 -12.99 -13.13 17.08
CA LEU A 115 -13.40 -14.41 16.48
C LEU A 115 -13.33 -15.60 17.45
N VAL A 116 -12.90 -15.37 18.70
CA VAL A 116 -12.72 -16.38 19.75
C VAL A 116 -13.56 -16.10 20.99
#